data_AF-A0A0E0JVC4-F1
#
_entry.id   AF-A0A0E0JVC4-F1
#
_cell.length_a   1.000
_cell.length_b   1.000
_cell.length_c   1.000
_cell.angle_alpha   90.00
_cell.angle_beta   90.00
_cell.angle_gamma   90.00
#
_symmetry.space_group_name_H-M   'P 1'
#
loop_
_entity.id
_entity.type
_entity.pdbx_description
1 polymer ?
#
loop_
_entity_poly.entity_id
_entity_poly.type
_entity_poly.pdbx_seq_one_letter_code
_entity_poly.pdbx_strand_id
1 'polypeptide(L)'
;MATDSSDSRRLLPYRQSSHHQMDKINGTNPEYTDQGWVFPLSMLGIIPLAERLGFATEQLALFTGPKGSILSNLLLVLGSAFFSGGLACGKTMQTFSKADAVVNSGLLLMAVMGLLIPAALHYTHSEAQFGKSELALSRFSSCVMLVAYASYLYFQLSNNRRRNETNVGASKAWNIPVAFISVVLLPVVGNSAGHANAVMFAVKDKLDISLGVAIGSSIQISMFGIPFCVVMGWMMGKPMDLNFHLFETASLLTTVLVVAFLLQDGTSNCVKGLMLFLCYLIVAASFYVHADPNTKGEKPPQN
;
A
#
# COMPACT_ATOMS: atom_id res chain seq x y z
N MET A 1 5.63 -74.81 -27.32
CA MET A 1 5.38 -73.44 -26.84
C MET A 1 5.47 -73.49 -25.32
N ALA A 2 6.66 -73.27 -24.74
CA ALA A 2 7.12 -71.99 -24.13
C ALA A 2 6.41 -71.73 -22.77
N THR A 3 7.07 -72.01 -21.61
CA THR A 3 7.79 -71.06 -20.71
C THR A 3 6.89 -69.96 -20.12
N ASP A 4 6.59 -69.93 -18.83
CA ASP A 4 7.39 -69.42 -17.67
C ASP A 4 7.06 -67.96 -17.29
N SER A 5 7.02 -67.74 -15.96
CA SER A 5 7.33 -66.52 -15.21
C SER A 5 6.34 -65.34 -15.13
N SER A 6 5.84 -65.16 -13.90
CA SER A 6 5.81 -63.90 -13.11
C SER A 6 5.59 -62.56 -13.82
N ASP A 7 4.58 -61.81 -13.39
CA ASP A 7 4.72 -60.71 -12.41
C ASP A 7 3.53 -59.72 -12.47
N SER A 8 3.28 -59.05 -11.33
CA SER A 8 2.62 -57.74 -11.23
C SER A 8 1.10 -57.64 -11.46
N ARG A 9 0.34 -57.74 -10.36
CA ARG A 9 -0.38 -56.57 -9.79
C ARG A 9 -1.12 -56.91 -8.48
N ARG A 10 -0.57 -56.39 -7.37
CA ARG A 10 -1.29 -56.21 -6.10
C ARG A 10 -2.47 -55.26 -6.33
N LEU A 11 -3.68 -55.77 -6.22
CA LEU A 11 -4.89 -54.96 -6.06
C LEU A 11 -5.23 -54.92 -4.56
N LEU A 12 -4.97 -53.77 -3.93
CA LEU A 12 -5.44 -53.49 -2.57
C LEU A 12 -6.98 -53.28 -2.60
N PRO A 13 -7.75 -53.85 -1.67
CA PRO A 13 -9.17 -53.56 -1.57
C PRO A 13 -9.40 -52.21 -0.85
N TYR A 14 -9.93 -51.24 -1.59
CA TYR A 14 -10.53 -50.02 -1.05
C TYR A 14 -12.00 -50.29 -0.71
N ARG A 15 -12.31 -50.66 0.54
CA ARG A 15 -13.64 -50.48 1.10
C ARG A 15 -13.62 -50.59 2.63
N GLN A 16 -14.38 -49.69 3.26
CA GLN A 16 -15.01 -49.85 4.57
C GLN A 16 -14.23 -49.34 5.80
N SER A 17 -14.22 -48.01 5.99
CA SER A 17 -14.11 -47.39 7.33
C SER A 17 -14.74 -45.98 7.38
N SER A 18 -15.89 -45.79 6.72
CA SER A 18 -16.59 -44.49 6.63
C SER A 18 -17.76 -44.37 7.61
N HIS A 19 -17.73 -45.06 8.74
CA HIS A 19 -18.79 -45.01 9.76
C HIS A 19 -18.30 -44.92 11.21
N HIS A 20 -17.01 -44.62 11.44
CA HIS A 20 -16.46 -44.50 12.81
C HIS A 20 -15.70 -43.21 13.08
N GLN A 21 -15.91 -42.18 12.25
CA GLN A 21 -15.18 -40.92 12.35
C GLN A 21 -16.07 -39.69 12.10
N MET A 22 -17.32 -39.75 12.58
CA MET A 22 -18.22 -38.59 12.62
C MET A 22 -18.65 -38.18 14.04
N ASP A 23 -18.30 -38.96 15.07
CA ASP A 23 -18.68 -38.65 16.47
C ASP A 23 -17.56 -38.00 17.31
N LYS A 24 -16.50 -37.50 16.68
CA LYS A 24 -15.44 -36.72 17.34
C LYS A 24 -15.35 -35.27 16.85
N ILE A 25 -16.49 -34.66 16.51
CA ILE A 25 -16.60 -33.22 16.20
C ILE A 25 -17.47 -32.52 17.24
N ASN A 26 -17.39 -32.93 18.51
CA ASN A 26 -18.05 -32.21 19.61
C ASN A 26 -17.28 -32.30 20.93
N GLY A 27 -15.96 -32.16 20.86
CA GLY A 27 -15.11 -31.91 22.02
C GLY A 27 -14.91 -30.42 22.19
N THR A 28 -15.75 -29.76 22.98
CA THR A 28 -15.43 -28.45 23.57
C THR A 28 -14.23 -28.63 24.50
N ASN A 29 -13.02 -28.43 24.00
CA ASN A 29 -11.83 -28.29 24.84
C ASN A 29 -11.97 -26.98 25.66
N PRO A 30 -12.04 -27.03 27.00
CA PRO A 30 -12.29 -25.86 27.83
C PRO A 30 -11.05 -24.98 28.04
N GLU A 31 -9.90 -25.30 27.44
CA GLU A 31 -8.65 -24.53 27.62
C GLU A 31 -8.54 -23.26 26.75
N TYR A 32 -9.54 -22.93 25.93
CA TYR A 32 -9.47 -21.81 24.98
C TYR A 32 -10.35 -20.60 25.32
N THR A 33 -10.90 -20.54 26.54
CA THR A 33 -11.84 -19.48 26.93
C THR A 33 -11.17 -18.26 27.59
N ASP A 34 -9.87 -18.35 27.94
CA ASP A 34 -9.24 -17.37 28.85
C ASP A 34 -8.21 -16.42 28.22
N GLN A 35 -8.24 -16.23 26.89
CA GLN A 35 -7.36 -15.28 26.19
C GLN A 35 -8.08 -14.18 25.41
N GLY A 36 -9.38 -13.97 25.67
CA GLY A 36 -10.14 -12.85 25.11
C GLY A 36 -9.55 -11.46 25.46
N TRP A 37 -8.80 -11.37 26.56
CA TRP A 37 -8.16 -10.14 27.06
C TRP A 37 -6.79 -9.83 26.43
N VAL A 38 -6.09 -10.85 25.92
CA VAL A 38 -4.78 -10.68 25.28
C VAL A 38 -4.92 -9.89 23.99
N PHE A 39 -6.05 -10.05 23.30
CA PHE A 39 -6.40 -9.36 22.05
C PHE A 39 -6.58 -7.83 22.18
N PRO A 40 -7.44 -7.30 23.08
CA PRO A 40 -7.53 -5.86 23.29
C PRO A 40 -6.24 -5.28 23.88
N LEU A 41 -5.50 -6.01 24.73
CA LEU A 41 -4.19 -5.55 25.22
C LEU A 41 -3.13 -5.47 24.11
N SER A 42 -3.11 -6.44 23.18
CA SER A 42 -2.20 -6.39 22.03
C SER A 42 -2.61 -5.33 21.02
N MET A 43 -3.90 -5.04 20.84
CA MET A 43 -4.36 -3.84 20.11
C MET A 43 -3.93 -2.54 20.81
N LEU A 44 -4.01 -2.47 22.14
CA LEU A 44 -3.54 -1.33 22.94
C LEU A 44 -2.01 -1.14 22.86
N GLY A 45 -1.25 -2.17 22.46
CA GLY A 45 0.19 -2.08 22.18
C GLY A 45 0.53 -1.80 20.72
N ILE A 46 -0.21 -2.38 19.77
CA ILE A 46 0.02 -2.26 18.32
C ILE A 46 -0.49 -0.92 17.79
N ILE A 47 -1.60 -0.39 18.29
CA ILE A 47 -2.15 0.91 17.86
C ILE A 47 -1.15 2.05 18.14
N PRO A 48 -0.64 2.23 19.37
CA PRO A 48 0.37 3.26 19.64
C PRO A 48 1.74 2.96 19.02
N LEU A 49 2.05 1.69 18.68
CA LEU A 49 3.27 1.33 17.94
C LEU A 49 3.14 1.61 16.44
N ALA A 50 1.97 1.41 15.84
CA ALA A 50 1.63 1.82 14.46
C ALA A 50 1.51 3.35 14.36
N GLU A 51 1.03 4.01 15.41
CA GLU A 51 1.00 5.46 15.59
C GLU A 51 2.43 6.02 15.75
N ARG A 52 3.31 5.36 16.53
CA ARG A 52 4.74 5.72 16.65
C ARG A 52 5.61 5.34 15.45
N LEU A 53 5.25 4.32 14.65
CA LEU A 53 5.97 3.98 13.42
C LEU A 53 5.46 4.80 12.22
N GLY A 54 4.19 5.21 12.26
CA GLY A 54 3.67 6.32 11.45
C GLY A 54 4.38 7.63 11.80
N PHE A 55 4.83 7.84 13.04
CA PHE A 55 5.56 9.04 13.46
C PHE A 55 6.83 9.34 12.66
N ALA A 56 7.49 8.36 12.02
CA ALA A 56 8.62 8.63 11.12
C ALA A 56 8.17 9.15 9.73
N THR A 57 7.02 8.68 9.22
CA THR A 57 6.37 9.24 8.03
C THR A 57 5.60 10.52 8.34
N GLU A 58 5.13 10.70 9.58
CA GLU A 58 4.41 11.86 10.09
C GLU A 58 5.35 13.00 10.46
N GLN A 59 6.56 12.73 10.97
CA GLN A 59 7.62 13.74 11.15
C GLN A 59 8.15 14.25 9.80
N LEU A 60 8.18 13.42 8.75
CA LEU A 60 8.49 13.87 7.40
C LEU A 60 7.29 14.59 6.75
N ALA A 61 6.06 14.11 6.96
CA ALA A 61 4.83 14.76 6.48
C ALA A 61 4.51 16.07 7.23
N LEU A 62 4.98 16.25 8.46
CA LEU A 62 4.93 17.52 9.19
C LEU A 62 5.82 18.59 8.55
N PHE A 63 6.86 18.19 7.80
CA PHE A 63 7.76 19.10 7.08
C PHE A 63 7.54 19.14 5.55
N THR A 64 6.95 18.10 4.94
CA THR A 64 6.77 17.98 3.46
C THR A 64 5.34 17.68 3.01
N GLY A 65 4.40 17.49 3.94
CA GLY A 65 3.02 17.09 3.66
C GLY A 65 2.86 15.62 3.23
N PRO A 66 1.62 15.11 3.17
CA PRO A 66 1.33 13.72 2.79
C PRO A 66 1.79 13.36 1.36
N LYS A 67 1.99 14.35 0.49
CA LYS A 67 2.45 14.18 -0.90
C LYS A 67 3.94 13.84 -0.99
N GLY A 68 4.77 14.43 -0.12
CA GLY A 68 6.20 14.09 -0.02
C GLY A 68 6.43 12.62 0.37
N SER A 69 5.58 12.08 1.25
CA SER A 69 5.61 10.66 1.61
C SER A 69 5.29 9.75 0.42
N ILE A 70 4.28 10.09 -0.39
CA ILE A 70 3.94 9.33 -1.60
C ILE A 70 5.10 9.38 -2.62
N LEU A 71 5.68 10.56 -2.85
CA LEU A 71 6.83 10.75 -3.74
C LEU A 71 8.04 9.89 -3.31
N SER A 72 8.38 9.90 -2.01
CA SER A 72 9.47 9.09 -1.46
C SER A 72 9.20 7.59 -1.63
N ASN A 73 7.99 7.14 -1.32
CA ASN A 73 7.63 5.73 -1.47
C ASN A 73 7.70 5.27 -2.93
N LEU A 74 7.22 6.09 -3.87
CA LEU A 74 7.18 5.72 -5.28
C LEU A 74 8.52 5.85 -6.00
N LEU A 75 9.35 6.83 -5.66
CA LEU A 75 10.62 7.05 -6.35
C LEU A 75 11.81 6.49 -5.57
N LEU A 76 11.91 6.81 -4.28
CA LEU A 76 13.07 6.45 -3.46
C LEU A 76 13.00 4.99 -2.99
N VAL A 77 11.86 4.51 -2.48
CA VAL A 77 11.72 3.11 -2.03
C VAL A 77 11.74 2.15 -3.22
N LEU A 78 10.88 2.36 -4.22
CA LEU A 78 10.89 1.50 -5.40
C LEU A 78 12.22 1.58 -6.15
N GLY A 79 12.82 2.77 -6.25
CA GLY A 79 14.14 2.95 -6.87
C GLY A 79 15.23 2.17 -6.16
N SER A 80 15.35 2.31 -4.84
CA SER A 80 16.31 1.56 -4.03
C SER A 80 16.05 0.05 -4.06
N ALA A 81 14.78 -0.37 -4.01
CA ALA A 81 14.41 -1.78 -4.11
C ALA A 81 14.81 -2.39 -5.46
N PHE A 82 14.52 -1.72 -6.57
CA PHE A 82 14.84 -2.20 -7.92
C PHE A 82 16.34 -2.19 -8.18
N PHE A 83 17.04 -1.16 -7.68
CA PHE A 83 18.48 -1.03 -7.80
C PHE A 83 19.20 -2.12 -7.00
N SER A 84 18.92 -2.23 -5.70
CA SER A 84 19.56 -3.22 -4.83
C SER A 84 19.14 -4.66 -5.17
N GLY A 85 17.88 -4.89 -5.55
CA GLY A 85 17.41 -6.20 -6.02
C GLY A 85 18.13 -6.64 -7.30
N GLY A 86 18.28 -5.73 -8.26
CA GLY A 86 19.03 -5.97 -9.50
C GLY A 86 20.52 -6.23 -9.30
N LEU A 87 21.15 -5.59 -8.31
CA LEU A 87 22.56 -5.83 -7.97
C LEU A 87 22.78 -7.15 -7.21
N ALA A 88 21.90 -7.49 -6.26
CA ALA A 88 22.13 -8.58 -5.33
C ALA A 88 21.64 -9.95 -5.83
N CYS A 89 20.60 -10.01 -6.66
CA CYS A 89 20.06 -11.30 -7.12
C CYS A 89 20.91 -12.00 -8.19
N GLY A 90 21.94 -11.35 -8.75
CA GLY A 90 22.75 -11.89 -9.85
C GLY A 90 21.98 -12.15 -11.16
N LYS A 91 20.66 -11.94 -11.15
CA LYS A 91 19.76 -11.99 -12.29
C LYS A 91 19.68 -10.59 -12.92
N THR A 92 19.74 -10.54 -14.24
CA THR A 92 19.57 -9.28 -14.99
C THR A 92 18.17 -8.68 -14.85
N MET A 93 17.16 -9.50 -14.52
CA MET A 93 15.76 -9.07 -14.35
C MET A 93 15.03 -9.85 -13.24
N GLN A 94 14.22 -9.14 -12.46
CA GLN A 94 13.26 -9.70 -11.49
C GLN A 94 11.84 -9.53 -12.02
N THR A 95 10.95 -10.47 -11.73
CA THR A 95 9.56 -10.43 -12.20
C THR A 95 8.59 -10.23 -11.06
N PHE A 96 7.47 -9.57 -11.33
CA PHE A 96 6.36 -9.36 -10.41
C PHE A 96 5.01 -9.49 -11.14
N SER A 97 3.94 -9.58 -10.36
CA SER A 97 2.58 -9.70 -10.84
C SER A 97 2.13 -8.45 -11.60
N LYS A 98 2.00 -8.59 -12.93
CA LYS A 98 1.45 -7.54 -13.82
C LYS A 98 0.05 -7.13 -13.41
N ALA A 99 -0.79 -8.10 -13.02
CA ALA A 99 -2.16 -7.84 -12.65
C ALA A 99 -2.25 -6.92 -11.43
N ASP A 100 -1.47 -7.23 -10.38
CA ASP A 100 -1.45 -6.41 -9.17
C ASP A 100 -0.83 -5.04 -9.44
N ALA A 101 0.24 -4.98 -10.23
CA ALA A 101 0.88 -3.73 -10.62
C ALA A 101 -0.05 -2.79 -11.40
N VAL A 102 -0.85 -3.31 -12.34
CA VAL A 102 -1.83 -2.52 -13.11
C VAL A 102 -2.95 -2.00 -12.23
N VAL A 103 -3.54 -2.84 -11.36
CA VAL A 103 -4.59 -2.40 -10.44
C VAL A 103 -4.08 -1.33 -9.47
N ASN A 104 -2.90 -1.56 -8.89
CA ASN A 104 -2.29 -0.63 -7.94
C ASN A 104 -1.90 0.71 -8.61
N SER A 105 -1.35 0.68 -9.82
CA SER A 105 -1.04 1.89 -10.60
C SER A 105 -2.31 2.65 -10.99
N GLY A 106 -3.38 1.94 -11.33
CA GLY A 106 -4.68 2.53 -11.63
C GLY A 106 -5.30 3.26 -10.43
N LEU A 107 -5.18 2.70 -9.23
CA LEU A 107 -5.64 3.34 -8.00
C LEU A 107 -4.83 4.61 -7.67
N LEU A 108 -3.50 4.58 -7.84
CA LEU A 108 -2.68 5.79 -7.68
C LEU A 108 -3.06 6.87 -8.70
N LEU A 109 -3.28 6.50 -9.96
CA LEU A 109 -3.74 7.46 -10.98
C LEU A 109 -5.11 8.05 -10.63
N MET A 110 -6.05 7.23 -10.13
CA MET A 110 -7.34 7.73 -9.64
C MET A 110 -7.14 8.72 -8.49
N ALA A 111 -6.27 8.41 -7.53
CA ALA A 111 -5.98 9.28 -6.40
C ALA A 111 -5.47 10.64 -6.88
N VAL A 112 -4.50 10.64 -7.80
CA VAL A 112 -3.96 11.89 -8.34
C VAL A 112 -5.02 12.66 -9.13
N MET A 113 -5.87 12.01 -9.93
CA MET A 113 -6.96 12.71 -10.61
C MET A 113 -7.92 13.37 -9.60
N GLY A 114 -8.21 12.68 -8.49
CA GLY A 114 -9.03 13.22 -7.41
C GLY A 114 -8.43 14.45 -6.71
N LEU A 115 -7.10 14.57 -6.69
CA LEU A 115 -6.33 15.70 -6.15
C LEU A 115 -6.12 16.82 -7.19
N LEU A 116 -5.94 16.46 -8.46
CA LEU A 116 -5.57 17.38 -9.53
C LEU A 116 -6.72 18.28 -9.95
N ILE A 117 -7.94 17.75 -10.04
CA ILE A 117 -9.07 18.53 -10.57
C ILE A 117 -9.42 19.70 -9.63
N PRO A 118 -9.53 19.54 -8.30
CA PRO A 118 -9.74 20.66 -7.39
C PRO A 118 -8.61 21.70 -7.47
N ALA A 119 -7.35 21.27 -7.49
CA ALA A 119 -6.19 22.15 -7.59
C ALA A 119 -6.13 22.94 -8.92
N ALA A 120 -6.46 22.28 -10.04
CA ALA A 120 -6.52 22.91 -11.36
C ALA A 120 -7.66 23.94 -11.44
N LEU A 121 -8.81 23.62 -10.83
CA LEU A 121 -9.95 24.52 -10.79
C LEU A 121 -9.63 25.80 -10.01
N HIS A 122 -8.95 25.65 -8.87
CA HIS A 122 -8.46 26.78 -8.08
C HIS A 122 -7.49 27.66 -8.87
N TYR A 123 -6.46 27.05 -9.49
CA TYR A 123 -5.42 27.78 -10.22
C TYR A 123 -5.94 28.50 -11.47
N THR A 124 -6.89 27.89 -12.18
CA THR A 124 -7.49 28.49 -13.38
C THR A 124 -8.56 29.53 -13.06
N HIS A 125 -8.93 29.69 -11.79
CA HIS A 125 -10.06 30.52 -11.34
C HIS A 125 -11.35 30.29 -12.14
N SER A 126 -11.53 29.07 -12.67
CA SER A 126 -12.66 28.70 -13.53
C SER A 126 -13.84 28.15 -12.71
N GLU A 127 -13.91 28.49 -11.43
CA GLU A 127 -14.98 28.07 -10.52
C GLU A 127 -16.31 28.76 -10.84
N ALA A 128 -17.40 28.00 -10.85
CA ALA A 128 -18.75 28.56 -10.97
C ALA A 128 -19.15 29.39 -9.75
N GLN A 129 -18.66 29.03 -8.57
CA GLN A 129 -18.83 29.74 -7.30
C GLN A 129 -17.48 29.75 -6.59
N PHE A 130 -16.83 30.92 -6.54
CA PHE A 130 -15.49 31.08 -5.97
C PHE A 130 -15.39 30.46 -4.56
N GLY A 131 -14.46 29.53 -4.38
CA GLY A 131 -14.18 28.76 -3.16
C GLY A 131 -15.24 27.72 -2.76
N LYS A 132 -16.49 27.82 -3.23
CA LYS A 132 -17.55 26.84 -2.92
C LYS A 132 -17.53 25.65 -3.87
N SER A 133 -17.22 25.88 -5.14
CA SER A 133 -17.15 24.84 -6.17
C SER A 133 -16.00 23.86 -5.92
N GLU A 134 -14.82 24.37 -5.58
CA GLU A 134 -13.63 23.61 -5.20
C GLU A 134 -13.88 22.74 -3.95
N LEU A 135 -14.51 23.31 -2.92
CA LEU A 135 -14.83 22.58 -1.70
C LEU A 135 -15.86 21.47 -1.95
N ALA A 136 -16.89 21.75 -2.76
CA ALA A 136 -17.89 20.74 -3.14
C ALA A 136 -17.26 19.61 -3.96
N LEU A 137 -16.38 19.96 -4.91
CA LEU A 137 -15.67 18.99 -5.74
C LEU A 137 -14.70 18.13 -4.91
N SER A 138 -13.99 18.74 -3.96
CA SER A 138 -13.08 18.04 -3.05
C SER A 138 -13.81 17.02 -2.18
N ARG A 139 -15.00 17.36 -1.67
CA ARG A 139 -15.86 16.43 -0.91
C ARG A 139 -16.37 15.29 -1.78
N PHE A 140 -16.84 15.60 -2.99
CA PHE A 140 -17.30 14.59 -3.94
C PHE A 140 -16.18 13.61 -4.31
N SER A 141 -15.02 14.14 -4.71
CA SER A 141 -13.81 13.37 -5.02
C SER A 141 -13.40 12.47 -3.86
N SER A 142 -13.45 13.00 -2.62
CA SER A 142 -13.11 12.24 -1.42
C SER A 142 -14.04 11.05 -1.18
N CYS A 143 -15.35 11.23 -1.33
CA CYS A 143 -16.31 10.13 -1.25
C CYS A 143 -16.04 9.04 -2.30
N VAL A 144 -15.75 9.42 -3.54
CA VAL A 144 -15.44 8.48 -4.63
C VAL A 144 -14.16 7.68 -4.31
N MET A 145 -13.10 8.35 -3.86
CA MET A 145 -11.84 7.68 -3.51
C MET A 145 -12.00 6.70 -2.36
N LEU A 146 -12.77 7.06 -1.32
CA LEU A 146 -13.05 6.17 -0.19
C LEU A 146 -13.84 4.92 -0.61
N VAL A 147 -14.85 5.08 -1.49
CA VAL A 147 -15.62 3.95 -2.03
C VAL A 147 -14.74 3.03 -2.88
N ALA A 148 -13.89 3.62 -3.74
CA ALA A 148 -12.94 2.86 -4.54
C ALA A 148 -11.92 2.11 -3.67
N TYR A 149 -11.40 2.74 -2.62
CA TYR A 149 -10.48 2.11 -1.67
C TYR A 149 -11.14 0.98 -0.88
N ALA A 150 -12.37 1.17 -0.39
CA ALA A 150 -13.13 0.14 0.29
C ALA A 150 -13.39 -1.07 -0.61
N SER A 151 -13.72 -0.82 -1.88
CA SER A 151 -13.92 -1.87 -2.89
C SER A 151 -12.61 -2.62 -3.19
N TYR A 152 -11.49 -1.90 -3.28
CA TYR A 152 -10.16 -2.48 -3.43
C TYR A 152 -9.79 -3.37 -2.23
N LEU A 153 -9.96 -2.87 -1.01
CA LEU A 153 -9.70 -3.66 0.20
C LEU A 153 -10.57 -4.91 0.25
N TYR A 154 -11.86 -4.79 -0.07
CA TYR A 154 -12.76 -5.94 -0.13
C TYR A 154 -12.26 -7.01 -1.11
N PHE A 155 -11.87 -6.60 -2.32
CA PHE A 155 -11.34 -7.51 -3.33
C PHE A 155 -9.99 -8.12 -2.92
N GLN A 156 -9.08 -7.31 -2.39
CA GLN A 156 -7.76 -7.75 -1.95
C GLN A 156 -7.85 -8.76 -0.80
N LEU A 157 -8.69 -8.49 0.21
CA LEU A 157 -8.92 -9.40 1.33
C LEU A 157 -9.64 -10.68 0.90
N SER A 158 -10.62 -10.58 0.00
CA SER A 158 -11.33 -11.74 -0.54
C SER A 158 -10.40 -12.66 -1.34
N ASN A 159 -9.51 -12.08 -2.16
CA ASN A 159 -8.54 -12.82 -2.95
C ASN A 159 -7.42 -13.45 -2.08
N ASN A 160 -6.92 -12.70 -1.09
CA ASN A 160 -5.88 -13.17 -0.17
C ASN A 160 -6.37 -14.25 0.80
N ARG A 161 -7.66 -14.22 1.20
CA ARG A 161 -8.27 -15.28 2.03
C ARG A 161 -8.15 -16.67 1.39
N ARG A 162 -8.13 -16.75 0.05
CA ARG A 162 -7.93 -18.00 -0.69
C ARG A 162 -6.46 -18.44 -0.82
N ARG A 163 -5.48 -17.54 -0.61
CA ARG A 163 -4.03 -17.80 -0.72
C ARG A 163 -3.36 -18.08 0.64
N ASN A 164 -4.15 -18.26 1.70
CA ASN A 164 -3.69 -18.45 3.07
C ASN A 164 -3.37 -19.92 3.39
N GLU A 165 -2.51 -20.58 2.62
CA GLU A 165 -1.91 -21.86 3.03
C GLU A 165 -0.67 -21.63 3.92
N THR A 166 0.01 -20.49 3.77
CA THR A 166 1.17 -20.06 4.59
C THR A 166 0.77 -19.51 5.95
N ASN A 167 -0.37 -18.83 6.07
CA ASN A 167 -0.82 -18.22 7.32
C ASN A 167 -1.36 -19.24 8.33
N VAL A 168 -1.63 -20.48 7.91
CA VAL A 168 -2.00 -21.59 8.83
C VAL A 168 -0.82 -21.96 9.73
N GLY A 169 0.42 -21.89 9.22
CA GLY A 169 1.63 -22.17 10.01
C GLY A 169 1.91 -21.09 11.05
N ALA A 170 1.85 -19.81 10.66
CA ALA A 170 2.02 -18.68 11.57
C ALA A 170 0.85 -18.56 12.57
N SER A 171 -0.38 -18.82 12.14
CA SER A 171 -1.57 -18.90 13.00
C SER A 171 -1.44 -20.00 14.06
N LYS A 172 -0.93 -21.19 13.68
CA LYS A 172 -0.66 -22.28 14.63
C LYS A 172 0.49 -21.95 15.60
N ALA A 173 1.54 -21.30 15.13
CA ALA A 173 2.69 -20.95 15.96
C ALA A 173 2.37 -19.84 16.97
N TRP A 174 1.57 -18.85 16.56
CA TRP A 174 1.29 -17.66 17.37
C TRP A 174 -0.08 -17.71 18.06
N ASN A 175 -0.88 -18.73 17.77
CA ASN A 175 -2.24 -18.91 18.30
C ASN A 175 -3.17 -17.72 17.98
N ILE A 176 -3.08 -17.21 16.75
CA ILE A 176 -3.85 -16.05 16.28
C ILE A 176 -4.68 -16.47 15.08
N PRO A 177 -5.96 -16.03 14.94
CA PRO A 177 -6.78 -16.38 13.79
C PRO A 177 -6.10 -16.00 12.46
N VAL A 178 -6.12 -16.90 11.48
CA VAL A 178 -5.62 -16.65 10.11
C VAL A 178 -6.23 -15.37 9.53
N ALA A 179 -7.52 -15.14 9.78
CA ALA A 179 -8.22 -13.93 9.37
C ALA A 179 -7.58 -12.67 9.96
N PHE A 180 -7.11 -12.69 11.20
CA PHE A 180 -6.47 -11.54 11.84
C PHE A 180 -5.06 -11.28 11.28
N ILE A 181 -4.26 -12.33 11.07
CA ILE A 181 -2.94 -12.20 10.44
C ILE A 181 -3.07 -11.59 9.04
N SER A 182 -4.06 -12.01 8.26
CA SER A 182 -4.24 -11.54 6.87
C SER A 182 -4.94 -10.20 6.73
N VAL A 183 -5.92 -9.90 7.59
CA VAL A 183 -6.77 -8.70 7.47
C VAL A 183 -6.17 -7.51 8.25
N VAL A 184 -5.51 -7.78 9.37
CA VAL A 184 -5.03 -6.73 10.29
C VAL A 184 -3.50 -6.67 10.29
N LEU A 185 -2.82 -7.81 10.47
CA LEU A 185 -1.37 -7.82 10.70
C LEU A 185 -0.57 -7.59 9.40
N LEU A 186 -0.92 -8.27 8.30
CA LEU A 186 -0.21 -8.16 7.03
C LEU A 186 -0.24 -6.72 6.47
N PRO A 187 -1.40 -6.04 6.42
CA PRO A 187 -1.47 -4.66 5.95
C PRO A 187 -0.71 -3.70 6.87
N VAL A 188 -0.78 -3.87 8.20
CA VAL A 188 -0.10 -2.97 9.16
C VAL A 188 1.40 -3.19 9.21
N VAL A 189 1.89 -4.43 9.27
CA VAL A 189 3.33 -4.76 9.27
C VAL A 189 3.96 -4.46 7.91
N GLY A 190 3.21 -4.67 6.82
CA GLY A 190 3.59 -4.22 5.48
C GLY A 190 3.70 -2.70 5.37
N ASN A 191 2.89 -1.95 6.12
CA ASN A 191 2.91 -0.49 6.13
C ASN A 191 3.93 0.11 7.14
N SER A 192 4.32 -0.65 8.17
CA SER A 192 5.15 -0.18 9.29
C SER A 192 6.66 -0.31 9.03
N ALA A 193 7.09 -1.02 7.98
CA ALA A 193 8.51 -1.24 7.67
C ALA A 193 8.96 -0.64 6.33
N GLY A 194 8.57 0.61 6.07
CA GLY A 194 8.36 1.13 4.72
C GLY A 194 9.54 1.12 3.75
N HIS A 195 10.78 1.37 4.20
CA HIS A 195 11.93 1.53 3.28
C HIS A 195 12.90 0.33 3.33
N ALA A 196 13.52 0.05 4.49
CA ALA A 196 14.54 -0.98 4.62
C ALA A 196 14.01 -2.40 4.33
N ASN A 197 12.78 -2.73 4.74
CA ASN A 197 12.22 -4.05 4.47
C ASN A 197 11.83 -4.22 2.99
N ALA A 198 11.35 -3.16 2.34
CA ALA A 198 11.07 -3.21 0.90
C ALA A 198 12.35 -3.54 0.10
N VAL A 199 13.48 -2.92 0.44
CA VAL A 199 14.77 -3.23 -0.18
C VAL A 199 15.23 -4.65 0.15
N MET A 200 15.13 -5.07 1.42
CA MET A 200 15.49 -6.43 1.84
C MET A 200 14.68 -7.50 1.09
N PHE A 201 13.38 -7.28 0.88
CA PHE A 201 12.54 -8.23 0.12
C PHE A 201 12.90 -8.26 -1.35
N ALA A 202 13.25 -7.12 -1.95
CA ALA A 202 13.74 -7.07 -3.33
C ALA A 202 15.06 -7.83 -3.51
N VAL A 203 16.01 -7.68 -2.57
CA VAL A 203 17.28 -8.44 -2.54
C VAL A 203 17.05 -9.95 -2.40
N LYS A 204 15.95 -10.36 -1.74
CA LYS A 204 15.55 -11.77 -1.57
C LYS A 204 14.71 -12.33 -2.72
N ASP A 205 14.67 -11.65 -3.86
CA ASP A 205 13.86 -12.03 -5.03
C ASP A 205 12.34 -12.09 -4.75
N LYS A 206 11.87 -11.28 -3.79
CA LYS A 206 10.44 -11.16 -3.43
C LYS A 206 9.91 -9.78 -3.77
N LEU A 207 10.02 -9.43 -5.05
CA LEU A 207 9.71 -8.08 -5.53
C LEU A 207 8.22 -7.73 -5.34
N ASP A 208 7.29 -8.67 -5.49
CA ASP A 208 5.85 -8.44 -5.23
C ASP A 208 5.57 -7.90 -3.83
N ILE A 209 6.31 -8.38 -2.82
CA ILE A 209 6.18 -7.93 -1.43
C ILE A 209 6.73 -6.50 -1.31
N SER A 210 7.85 -6.22 -1.97
CA SER A 210 8.47 -4.89 -2.00
C SER A 210 7.53 -3.84 -2.63
N LEU A 211 6.93 -4.16 -3.79
CA LEU A 211 5.92 -3.32 -4.43
C LEU A 211 4.69 -3.13 -3.53
N GLY A 212 4.23 -4.20 -2.87
CA GLY A 212 3.11 -4.13 -1.93
C GLY A 212 3.36 -3.14 -0.78
N VAL A 213 4.58 -3.12 -0.22
CA VAL A 213 4.98 -2.18 0.84
C VAL A 213 4.98 -0.73 0.34
N ALA A 214 5.68 -0.45 -0.77
CA ALA A 214 5.85 0.91 -1.26
C ALA A 214 4.57 1.49 -1.89
N ILE A 215 3.87 0.71 -2.71
CA ILE A 215 2.66 1.16 -3.41
C ILE A 215 1.45 1.09 -2.47
N GLY A 216 1.34 0.07 -1.62
CA GLY A 216 0.22 -0.07 -0.68
C GLY A 216 0.13 1.10 0.31
N SER A 217 1.27 1.51 0.88
CA SER A 217 1.35 2.70 1.75
C SER A 217 0.97 3.98 1.00
N SER A 218 1.42 4.13 -0.24
CA SER A 218 1.07 5.26 -1.11
C SER A 218 -0.43 5.32 -1.42
N ILE A 219 -1.05 4.18 -1.75
CA ILE A 219 -2.50 4.06 -1.94
C ILE A 219 -3.23 4.38 -0.65
N GLN A 220 -2.79 3.89 0.51
CA GLN A 220 -3.44 4.17 1.78
C GLN A 220 -3.42 5.67 2.13
N ILE A 221 -2.29 6.34 1.95
CA ILE A 221 -2.19 7.79 2.20
C ILE A 221 -3.12 8.56 1.24
N SER A 222 -3.05 8.25 -0.06
CA SER A 222 -3.71 9.04 -1.10
C SER A 222 -5.21 8.74 -1.28
N MET A 223 -5.63 7.48 -1.16
CA MET A 223 -7.02 7.04 -1.37
C MET A 223 -7.83 6.93 -0.08
N PHE A 224 -7.18 6.87 1.08
CA PHE A 224 -7.86 6.80 2.37
C PHE A 224 -7.50 7.97 3.29
N GLY A 225 -6.21 8.18 3.61
CA GLY A 225 -5.79 9.20 4.57
C GLY A 225 -6.27 10.61 4.22
N ILE A 226 -5.85 11.14 3.05
CA ILE A 226 -6.23 12.49 2.60
C ILE A 226 -7.76 12.62 2.44
N PRO A 227 -8.47 11.70 1.74
CA PRO A 227 -9.93 11.80 1.54
C PRO A 227 -10.73 11.68 2.84
N PHE A 228 -10.28 10.82 3.76
CA PHE A 228 -10.90 10.67 5.07
C PHE A 228 -10.82 11.96 5.89
N CYS A 229 -9.67 12.65 5.87
CA CYS A 229 -9.52 13.95 6.51
C CYS A 229 -10.52 14.99 5.96
N VAL A 230 -10.73 15.04 4.64
CA VAL A 230 -11.72 15.94 4.03
C VAL A 230 -13.14 15.64 4.50
N VAL A 231 -13.53 14.37 4.54
CA VAL A 231 -14.86 13.95 5.01
C VAL A 231 -15.04 14.24 6.51
N MET A 232 -14.02 13.98 7.33
CA MET A 232 -14.02 14.34 8.76
C MET A 232 -14.12 15.85 8.97
N GLY A 233 -13.36 16.65 8.22
CA GLY A 233 -13.45 18.11 8.23
C GLY A 233 -14.87 18.59 7.88
N TRP A 234 -15.48 17.98 6.87
CA TRP A 234 -16.87 18.26 6.50
C TRP A 234 -17.86 17.94 7.64
N MET A 235 -17.73 16.80 8.32
CA MET A 235 -18.56 16.45 9.47
C MET A 235 -18.37 17.40 10.66
N MET A 236 -17.15 17.92 10.86
CA MET A 236 -16.82 18.90 11.90
C MET A 236 -17.17 20.34 11.52
N GLY A 237 -17.78 20.57 10.34
CA GLY A 237 -18.11 21.91 9.84
C GLY A 237 -16.90 22.75 9.46
N LYS A 238 -15.71 22.15 9.34
CA LYS A 238 -14.48 22.84 8.90
C LYS A 238 -14.34 22.74 7.37
N PRO A 239 -14.03 23.84 6.67
CA PRO A 239 -13.73 23.80 5.25
C PRO A 239 -12.35 23.15 5.06
N MET A 240 -12.34 21.89 4.63
CA MET A 240 -11.15 21.17 4.20
C MET A 240 -11.36 20.71 2.77
N ASP A 241 -10.48 21.14 1.89
CA ASP A 241 -10.49 20.81 0.46
C ASP A 241 -9.26 19.98 0.09
N LEU A 242 -9.19 19.57 -1.17
CA LEU A 242 -8.06 18.86 -1.77
C LEU A 242 -7.18 19.80 -2.59
N ASN A 243 -7.30 21.11 -2.39
CA ASN A 243 -6.58 22.10 -3.18
C ASN A 243 -5.17 22.28 -2.62
N PHE A 244 -4.29 21.45 -3.16
CA PHE A 244 -2.86 21.57 -2.94
C PHE A 244 -2.24 22.45 -4.03
N HIS A 245 -1.13 23.11 -3.71
CA HIS A 245 -0.37 23.91 -4.67
C HIS A 245 -0.14 23.14 -5.97
N LEU A 246 -0.43 23.78 -7.11
CA LEU A 246 -0.42 23.14 -8.42
C LEU A 246 0.90 22.43 -8.72
N PHE A 247 2.02 23.02 -8.31
CA PHE A 247 3.35 22.45 -8.48
C PHE A 247 3.51 21.09 -7.77
N GLU A 248 3.01 20.97 -6.55
CA GLU A 248 3.06 19.74 -5.78
C GLU A 248 2.16 18.65 -6.38
N THR A 249 0.98 19.03 -6.87
CA THR A 249 0.04 18.09 -7.49
C THR A 249 0.54 17.64 -8.88
N ALA A 250 1.17 18.52 -9.65
CA ALA A 250 1.75 18.21 -10.95
C ALA A 250 3.00 17.31 -10.85
N SER A 251 3.85 17.53 -9.85
CA SER A 251 5.00 16.66 -9.57
C SER A 251 4.56 15.26 -9.11
N LEU A 252 3.51 15.18 -8.29
CA LEU A 252 2.89 13.91 -7.90
C LEU A 252 2.30 13.17 -9.11
N LEU A 253 1.61 13.87 -10.01
CA LEU A 253 1.09 13.30 -11.26
C LEU A 253 2.19 12.74 -12.14
N THR A 254 3.25 13.51 -12.35
CA THR A 254 4.40 13.07 -13.15
C THR A 254 5.02 11.82 -12.56
N THR A 255 5.17 11.77 -11.25
CA THR A 255 5.73 10.61 -10.54
C THR A 255 4.85 9.37 -10.70
N VAL A 256 3.55 9.50 -10.45
CA VAL A 256 2.62 8.37 -10.58
C VAL A 256 2.56 7.86 -12.02
N LEU A 257 2.61 8.75 -13.02
CA LEU A 257 2.71 8.34 -14.43
C LEU A 257 3.99 7.57 -14.72
N VAL A 258 5.15 8.10 -14.30
CA VAL A 258 6.45 7.42 -14.48
C VAL A 258 6.44 6.03 -13.85
N VAL A 259 5.95 5.90 -12.61
CA VAL A 259 5.83 4.61 -11.94
C VAL A 259 4.85 3.68 -12.66
N ALA A 260 3.68 4.16 -13.06
CA ALA A 260 2.69 3.35 -13.77
C ALA A 260 3.26 2.75 -15.07
N PHE A 261 3.98 3.55 -15.86
CA PHE A 261 4.64 3.08 -17.08
C PHE A 261 5.77 2.10 -16.79
N LEU A 262 6.61 2.38 -15.79
CA LEU A 262 7.73 1.49 -15.44
C LEU A 262 7.27 0.12 -14.97
N LEU A 263 6.11 0.05 -14.32
CA LEU A 263 5.55 -1.18 -13.78
C LEU A 263 4.76 -2.01 -14.79
N GLN A 264 4.39 -1.43 -15.94
CA GLN A 264 3.52 -2.06 -16.94
C GLN A 264 4.09 -3.39 -17.48
N ASP A 265 5.41 -3.51 -17.58
CA ASP A 265 6.06 -4.69 -18.13
C ASP A 265 6.15 -5.87 -17.15
N GLY A 266 5.81 -5.69 -15.86
CA GLY A 266 5.94 -6.75 -14.84
C GLY A 266 7.38 -7.17 -14.53
N THR A 267 8.36 -6.38 -14.96
CA THR A 267 9.79 -6.67 -14.78
C THR A 267 10.52 -5.49 -14.16
N SER A 268 11.49 -5.80 -13.31
CA SER A 268 12.38 -4.87 -12.64
C SER A 268 13.83 -5.20 -12.97
N ASN A 269 14.66 -4.16 -13.08
CA ASN A 269 16.10 -4.27 -13.24
C ASN A 269 16.78 -3.05 -12.61
N CYS A 270 18.11 -3.12 -12.49
CA CYS A 270 18.91 -2.07 -11.88
C CYS A 270 18.76 -0.70 -12.59
N VAL A 271 18.58 -0.70 -13.92
CA VAL A 271 18.39 0.53 -14.71
C VAL A 271 17.06 1.20 -14.38
N LYS A 272 15.96 0.44 -14.30
CA LYS A 272 14.66 0.96 -13.86
C LYS A 272 14.74 1.54 -12.43
N GLY A 273 15.52 0.90 -11.55
CA GLY A 273 15.80 1.41 -10.21
C GLY A 273 16.58 2.73 -10.22
N LEU A 274 17.63 2.83 -11.03
CA LEU A 274 18.41 4.05 -11.19
C LEU A 274 17.56 5.19 -11.80
N MET A 275 16.70 4.89 -12.77
CA MET A 275 15.79 5.89 -13.37
C MET A 275 14.85 6.49 -12.32
N LEU A 276 14.28 5.68 -11.43
CA LEU A 276 13.43 6.15 -10.33
C LEU A 276 14.21 7.01 -9.34
N PHE A 277 15.44 6.62 -8.99
CA PHE A 277 16.31 7.40 -8.11
C PHE A 277 16.69 8.75 -8.71
N LEU A 278 17.04 8.79 -10.00
CA LEU A 278 17.33 10.04 -10.71
C LEU A 278 16.09 10.93 -10.81
N CYS A 279 14.92 10.34 -11.05
CA CYS A 279 13.65 11.07 -11.02
C CYS A 279 13.40 11.71 -9.64
N TYR A 280 13.69 10.99 -8.55
CA TYR A 280 13.61 11.55 -7.19
C TYR A 280 14.53 12.76 -7.01
N LEU A 281 15.77 12.69 -7.50
CA LEU A 281 16.71 13.82 -7.43
C LEU A 281 16.24 15.03 -8.23
N ILE A 282 15.65 14.82 -9.41
CA ILE A 282 15.07 15.89 -10.23
C ILE A 282 13.90 16.55 -9.48
N VAL A 283 12.99 15.75 -8.91
CA VAL A 283 11.86 16.26 -8.12
C VAL A 283 12.38 17.02 -6.90
N ALA A 284 13.32 16.45 -6.14
CA ALA A 284 13.91 17.10 -4.96
C ALA A 284 14.58 18.43 -5.31
N ALA A 285 15.35 18.49 -6.40
CA ALA A 285 15.95 19.73 -6.90
C ALA A 285 14.88 20.76 -7.33
N SER A 286 13.78 20.29 -7.93
CA SER A 286 12.68 21.15 -8.34
C SER A 286 11.98 21.79 -7.12
N PHE A 287 11.79 21.04 -6.04
CA PHE A 287 11.27 21.56 -4.76
C PHE A 287 12.26 22.49 -4.06
N TYR A 288 13.57 22.25 -4.14
CA TYR A 288 14.59 23.14 -3.58
C TYR A 288 14.59 24.54 -4.22
N VAL A 289 14.30 24.62 -5.52
CA VAL A 289 14.21 25.90 -6.26
C VAL A 289 12.84 26.55 -6.11
N HIS A 290 11.80 25.77 -5.78
CA HIS A 290 10.46 26.30 -5.53
C HIS A 290 10.45 27.14 -4.25
N ALA A 291 10.16 28.43 -4.38
CA ALA A 291 10.03 29.32 -3.25
C ALA A 291 8.55 29.49 -2.91
N ASP A 292 8.17 29.21 -1.67
CA ASP A 292 6.83 29.53 -1.18
C ASP A 292 6.61 31.05 -1.23
N PRO A 293 5.52 31.52 -1.85
CA PRO A 293 5.25 32.95 -2.01
C PRO A 293 5.11 33.69 -0.67
N ASN A 294 4.84 32.99 0.44
CA ASN A 294 4.62 33.60 1.76
C ASN A 294 5.91 33.88 2.57
N THR A 295 7.08 33.45 2.09
CA THR A 295 8.35 33.63 2.85
C THR A 295 9.10 34.91 2.46
N LYS A 296 8.61 35.68 1.48
CA LYS A 296 9.24 36.95 1.00
C LYS A 296 8.46 38.22 1.42
N GLY A 297 7.63 38.12 2.46
CA GLY A 297 6.75 39.20 2.93
C GLY A 297 7.29 40.11 4.04
N GLU A 298 8.45 39.84 4.66
CA GLU A 298 9.09 40.78 5.58
C GLU A 298 10.26 41.49 4.88
N LYS A 299 9.96 42.50 4.06
CA LYS A 299 10.87 43.64 3.94
C LYS A 299 10.55 44.57 5.12
N PRO A 300 11.52 44.89 6.01
CA PRO A 300 11.27 45.88 7.04
C PRO A 300 10.91 47.24 6.40
N PRO A 301 10.05 48.05 7.04
CA PRO A 301 9.68 49.36 6.51
C PRO A 301 10.94 50.19 6.29
N GLN A 302 11.14 50.66 5.06
CA GLN A 302 12.07 51.73 4.77
C GLN A 302 11.49 53.00 5.39
N ASN A 303 11.99 53.35 6.58
CA ASN A 303 11.96 54.73 7.09
C ASN A 303 13.22 55.45 6.62
#